data_AF-A0A453SI79-F1
#
_entry.id   AF-A0A453SI79-F1
#
_cell.length_a   1.000
_cell.length_b   1.000
_cell.length_c   1.000
_cell.angle_alpha   90.00
_cell.angle_beta   90.00
_cell.angle_gamma   90.00
#
_symmetry.space_group_name_H-M   'P 1'
#
loop_
_entity.id
_entity.type
_entity.pdbx_description
1 polymer ?
#
loop_
_entity_poly.entity_id
_entity_poly.type
_entity_poly.pdbx_seq_one_letter_code
_entity_poly.pdbx_strand_id
1 'polypeptide(L)'
;MKPSGIMSSSFSSHLAPLLVLLLHQAHLLVANKLTGGSTLRPPNYITCLSGEYAFGFRALGNDPSRFLLAVWFNFNLSQAADPAEQRVVWYAKDPDSGSAITVTGLSVFSINGQLFLADTNSSSIWRNPNPSNEYGSDLVLQDSGNLQFLAYAGSTVMWESFQYPTDTLLPGQSMGSGAALQSKRTDTDFSRGRFGLYMQADGNIVLYLMNHATSNLDPSNAYWVTGTYQSGNTQDGNTTLFFNSPGHLYYHIKDGMVHDLIPPLPNSTISYHQHATLDPDGIVRVYTRPKNAPGGRSNGSWAVTGLFPSEGCSRSSTLQGLCGPNSYCVYGPNDRLDCKCPSGYTFLDVQLKYIGCTQEFVPQSCHGNSHSAEFGVVKMPNTTWKNSVYERHLCTTDDQCGDFCLSDCLCTAALFDGTYCAKMASLTDAGRQEENVTMKALIKVRISSPSVPASPRRILLHALLGCSIPVAVGSR
;
A
#
# COMPACT_ATOMS: atom_id res chain seq x y z
N MET A 1 -81.04 4.23 -42.77
CA MET A 1 -80.46 5.10 -41.72
C MET A 1 -79.97 4.21 -40.58
N LYS A 2 -78.65 4.19 -40.35
CA LYS A 2 -78.01 3.52 -39.18
C LYS A 2 -78.09 4.44 -37.96
N PRO A 3 -78.17 3.88 -36.74
CA PRO A 3 -77.63 4.55 -35.56
C PRO A 3 -76.37 3.84 -35.03
N SER A 4 -75.40 4.68 -34.73
CA SER A 4 -74.23 4.59 -33.84
C SER A 4 -74.60 3.92 -32.49
N GLY A 5 -73.78 3.15 -31.77
CA GLY A 5 -72.33 3.19 -31.59
C GLY A 5 -72.01 3.80 -30.21
N ILE A 6 -71.85 2.98 -29.16
CA ILE A 6 -71.18 3.36 -27.91
C ILE A 6 -70.29 2.20 -27.44
N MET A 7 -68.98 2.42 -27.51
CA MET A 7 -67.93 1.58 -26.92
C MET A 7 -67.83 1.87 -25.42
N SER A 8 -67.81 0.81 -24.61
CA SER A 8 -67.27 0.83 -23.25
C SER A 8 -65.84 0.30 -23.25
N SER A 9 -65.04 0.79 -22.29
CA SER A 9 -63.75 0.28 -21.81
C SER A 9 -62.48 0.92 -22.40
N SER A 10 -61.94 1.92 -21.70
CA SER A 10 -60.51 2.22 -21.68
C SER A 10 -60.13 3.04 -20.43
N PHE A 11 -60.19 2.43 -19.25
CA PHE A 11 -59.62 3.03 -18.01
C PHE A 11 -58.57 2.14 -17.32
N SER A 12 -58.22 0.99 -17.90
CA SER A 12 -57.30 0.02 -17.28
C SER A 12 -55.90 -0.03 -17.94
N SER A 13 -55.67 0.66 -19.05
CA SER A 13 -54.43 0.60 -19.84
C SER A 13 -53.32 1.58 -19.38
N HIS A 14 -53.61 2.50 -18.46
CA HIS A 14 -52.63 3.49 -17.96
C HIS A 14 -51.98 3.14 -16.62
N LEU A 15 -52.48 2.11 -15.91
CA LEU A 15 -51.90 1.65 -14.64
C LEU A 15 -50.64 0.79 -14.84
N ALA A 16 -50.59 -0.03 -15.88
CA ALA A 16 -49.45 -0.89 -16.18
C ALA A 16 -48.14 -0.12 -16.49
N PRO A 17 -48.12 0.92 -17.35
CA PRO A 17 -46.89 1.67 -17.60
C PRO A 17 -46.46 2.52 -16.39
N LEU A 18 -47.41 3.00 -15.56
CA LEU A 18 -47.11 3.71 -14.32
C LEU A 18 -46.47 2.78 -13.27
N LEU A 19 -46.96 1.54 -13.17
CA LEU A 19 -46.40 0.51 -12.29
C LEU A 19 -44.99 0.08 -12.75
N VAL A 20 -44.75 -0.02 -14.05
CA VAL A 20 -43.42 -0.31 -14.62
C VAL A 20 -42.45 0.85 -14.41
N LEU A 21 -42.91 2.11 -14.47
CA LEU A 21 -42.12 3.29 -14.11
C LEU A 21 -41.83 3.35 -12.60
N LEU A 22 -42.79 3.00 -11.75
CA LEU A 22 -42.60 2.89 -10.29
C LEU A 22 -41.67 1.73 -9.91
N LEU A 23 -41.73 0.61 -10.63
CA LEU A 23 -40.80 -0.52 -10.49
C LEU A 23 -39.39 -0.18 -11.02
N HIS A 24 -39.27 0.63 -12.09
CA HIS A 24 -37.97 1.16 -12.54
C HIS A 24 -37.41 2.24 -11.59
N GLN A 25 -38.25 3.02 -10.92
CA GLN A 25 -37.82 3.98 -9.90
C GLN A 25 -37.43 3.30 -8.58
N ALA A 26 -38.01 2.14 -8.27
CA ALA A 26 -37.60 1.34 -7.10
C ALA A 26 -36.16 0.79 -7.21
N HIS A 27 -35.56 0.79 -8.40
CA HIS A 27 -34.18 0.37 -8.63
C HIS A 27 -33.13 1.49 -8.46
N LEU A 28 -33.51 2.69 -8.00
CA LEU A 28 -32.57 3.83 -7.87
C LEU A 28 -32.48 4.46 -6.48
N LEU A 29 -33.15 3.91 -5.46
CA LEU A 29 -32.91 4.30 -4.06
C LEU A 29 -31.86 3.37 -3.46
N VAL A 30 -30.59 3.68 -3.72
CA VAL A 30 -29.50 3.11 -2.91
C VAL A 30 -29.72 3.61 -1.48
N ALA A 31 -29.81 2.69 -0.52
CA ALA A 31 -30.02 3.06 0.88
C ALA A 31 -28.87 3.94 1.37
N ASN A 32 -29.18 4.93 2.20
CA ASN A 32 -28.21 5.86 2.78
C ASN A 32 -27.72 5.45 4.19
N LYS A 33 -28.36 4.44 4.79
CA LYS A 33 -27.97 3.83 6.06
C LYS A 33 -28.43 2.38 6.15
N LEU A 34 -27.84 1.62 7.08
CA LEU A 34 -28.30 0.29 7.46
C LEU A 34 -28.75 0.31 8.93
N THR A 35 -29.93 -0.24 9.21
CA THR A 35 -30.50 -0.25 10.58
C THR A 35 -30.30 -1.60 11.25
N GLY A 36 -30.50 -1.68 12.56
CA GLY A 36 -30.38 -2.91 13.34
C GLY A 36 -31.30 -4.00 12.79
N GLY A 37 -30.76 -5.21 12.68
CA GLY A 37 -31.40 -6.35 12.02
C GLY A 37 -31.20 -6.41 10.51
N SER A 38 -30.64 -5.36 9.89
CA SER A 38 -30.34 -5.36 8.45
C SER A 38 -29.13 -6.21 8.13
N THR A 39 -29.12 -6.73 6.90
CA THR A 39 -27.97 -7.41 6.31
C THR A 39 -27.62 -6.84 4.95
N LEU A 40 -26.34 -6.83 4.62
CA LEU A 40 -25.81 -6.52 3.29
C LEU A 40 -25.13 -7.77 2.74
N ARG A 41 -25.28 -8.03 1.45
CA ARG A 41 -24.66 -9.16 0.74
C ARG A 41 -23.97 -8.69 -0.53
N PRO A 42 -22.90 -9.35 -1.01
CA PRO A 42 -22.29 -9.00 -2.29
C PRO A 42 -23.29 -9.07 -3.45
N PRO A 43 -23.18 -8.17 -4.45
CA PRO A 43 -22.27 -7.03 -4.57
C PRO A 43 -22.89 -5.71 -4.03
N ASN A 44 -23.84 -5.77 -3.09
CA ASN A 44 -24.62 -4.61 -2.67
C ASN A 44 -23.82 -3.64 -1.80
N TYR A 45 -24.23 -2.36 -1.82
CA TYR A 45 -23.64 -1.26 -1.07
C TYR A 45 -24.66 -0.18 -0.72
N ILE A 46 -24.31 0.68 0.23
CA ILE A 46 -25.00 1.94 0.58
C ILE A 46 -24.14 3.14 0.14
N THR A 47 -24.73 4.33 0.06
CA THR A 47 -24.01 5.57 -0.25
C THR A 47 -24.22 6.63 0.83
N CYS A 48 -23.30 7.59 0.93
CA CYS A 48 -23.56 8.82 1.70
C CYS A 48 -24.64 9.68 1.00
N LEU A 49 -25.15 10.72 1.67
CA LEU A 49 -26.21 11.58 1.13
C LEU A 49 -25.82 12.26 -0.18
N SER A 50 -24.58 12.74 -0.27
CA SER A 50 -24.03 13.35 -1.49
C SER A 50 -23.78 12.33 -2.62
N GLY A 51 -23.74 11.03 -2.30
CA GLY A 51 -23.39 9.97 -3.23
C GLY A 51 -21.90 9.89 -3.57
N GLU A 52 -21.04 10.73 -2.98
CA GLU A 52 -19.59 10.78 -3.27
C GLU A 52 -18.82 9.55 -2.75
N TYR A 53 -19.34 8.89 -1.72
CA TYR A 53 -18.77 7.69 -1.13
C TYR A 53 -19.80 6.56 -1.09
N ALA A 54 -19.31 5.34 -1.20
CA ALA A 54 -20.09 4.13 -1.00
C ALA A 54 -19.41 3.21 0.02
N PHE A 55 -20.23 2.44 0.74
CA PHE A 55 -19.81 1.38 1.65
C PHE A 55 -20.53 0.08 1.31
N GLY A 56 -19.78 -1.01 1.19
CA GLY A 56 -20.35 -2.34 0.95
C GLY A 56 -19.35 -3.30 0.33
N PHE A 57 -19.85 -4.21 -0.49
CA PHE A 57 -19.04 -5.24 -1.14
C PHE A 57 -18.53 -4.79 -2.50
N ARG A 58 -17.22 -4.59 -2.60
CA ARG A 58 -16.54 -4.19 -3.83
C ARG A 58 -15.78 -5.34 -4.45
N ALA A 59 -16.00 -5.63 -5.73
CA ALA A 59 -15.26 -6.68 -6.43
C ALA A 59 -13.75 -6.39 -6.49
N LEU A 60 -12.93 -7.43 -6.36
CA LEU A 60 -11.47 -7.35 -6.39
C LEU A 60 -10.93 -7.57 -7.80
N GLY A 61 -10.37 -6.52 -8.39
CA GLY A 61 -9.80 -6.57 -9.73
C GLY A 61 -10.87 -6.98 -10.75
N ASN A 62 -10.53 -7.96 -11.60
CA ASN A 62 -11.42 -8.48 -12.63
C ASN A 62 -12.15 -9.76 -12.20
N ASP A 63 -12.00 -10.19 -10.94
CA ASP A 63 -12.65 -11.40 -10.42
C ASP A 63 -13.99 -11.03 -9.76
N PRO A 64 -15.13 -11.30 -10.40
CA PRO A 64 -16.46 -10.97 -9.86
C PRO A 64 -16.87 -11.89 -8.70
N SER A 65 -16.08 -12.91 -8.36
CA SER A 65 -16.38 -13.85 -7.27
C SER A 65 -15.75 -13.44 -5.94
N ARG A 66 -14.81 -12.48 -5.95
CA ARG A 66 -14.06 -12.04 -4.77
C ARG A 66 -14.39 -10.58 -4.45
N PHE A 67 -14.70 -10.32 -3.18
CA PHE A 67 -15.12 -9.00 -2.72
C PHE A 67 -14.29 -8.53 -1.52
N LEU A 68 -14.19 -7.21 -1.38
CA LEU A 68 -13.82 -6.52 -0.15
C LEU A 68 -15.05 -5.90 0.49
N LEU A 69 -15.14 -5.93 1.82
CA LEU A 69 -15.99 -5.01 2.56
C LEU A 69 -15.23 -3.69 2.75
N ALA A 70 -15.66 -2.63 2.08
CA ALA A 70 -14.85 -1.41 1.93
C ALA A 70 -15.68 -0.12 1.88
N VAL A 71 -14.99 1.02 2.05
CA VAL A 71 -15.44 2.35 1.66
C VAL A 71 -14.62 2.82 0.47
N TRP A 72 -15.25 3.41 -0.54
CA TRP A 72 -14.57 3.93 -1.72
C TRP A 72 -15.24 5.19 -2.26
N PHE A 73 -14.49 5.96 -3.07
CA PHE A 73 -15.08 7.05 -3.84
C PHE A 73 -16.05 6.51 -4.89
N ASN A 74 -17.32 6.89 -4.76
CA ASN A 74 -18.39 6.47 -5.64
C ASN A 74 -18.58 7.47 -6.78
N PHE A 75 -17.72 7.33 -7.79
CA PHE A 75 -17.90 8.02 -9.04
C PHE A 75 -18.81 7.17 -9.91
N ASN A 76 -19.98 7.67 -10.27
CA ASN A 76 -20.93 7.00 -11.16
C ASN A 76 -20.35 6.93 -12.59
N LEU A 77 -19.30 6.14 -12.73
CA LEU A 77 -18.56 5.92 -13.95
C LEU A 77 -19.28 4.79 -14.70
N SER A 78 -19.56 5.00 -15.99
CA SER A 78 -20.05 3.93 -16.86
C SER A 78 -19.15 2.70 -16.75
N GLN A 79 -19.71 1.51 -16.95
CA GLN A 79 -19.07 0.18 -16.85
C GLN A 79 -17.73 0.00 -17.60
N ALA A 80 -17.28 1.00 -18.37
CA ALA A 80 -16.01 1.04 -19.09
C ALA A 80 -14.90 1.88 -18.39
N ALA A 81 -15.11 2.38 -17.17
CA ALA A 81 -14.07 3.13 -16.47
C ALA A 81 -13.12 2.23 -15.69
N ASP A 82 -11.85 2.64 -15.64
CA ASP A 82 -10.80 1.97 -14.90
C ASP A 82 -11.22 1.80 -13.42
N PRO A 83 -11.31 0.56 -12.88
CA PRO A 83 -11.56 0.32 -11.47
C PRO A 83 -10.58 1.06 -10.54
N ALA A 84 -9.40 1.44 -11.02
CA ALA A 84 -8.44 2.26 -10.29
C ALA A 84 -8.93 3.69 -10.02
N GLU A 85 -9.91 4.22 -10.76
CA GLU A 85 -10.47 5.56 -10.55
C GLU A 85 -11.37 5.64 -9.32
N GLN A 86 -12.10 4.56 -9.00
CA GLN A 86 -12.81 4.44 -7.72
C GLN A 86 -11.80 3.97 -6.67
N ARG A 87 -11.17 4.89 -5.94
CA ARG A 87 -10.15 4.53 -4.93
C ARG A 87 -10.84 3.96 -3.68
N VAL A 88 -10.36 2.82 -3.18
CA VAL A 88 -10.70 2.33 -1.82
C VAL A 88 -9.98 3.23 -0.82
N VAL A 89 -10.70 3.68 0.20
CA VAL A 89 -10.18 4.59 1.25
C VAL A 89 -10.24 3.95 2.64
N TRP A 90 -11.02 2.87 2.78
CA TRP A 90 -11.06 2.04 3.97
C TRP A 90 -11.51 0.63 3.62
N TYR A 91 -11.06 -0.38 4.35
CA TYR A 91 -11.48 -1.78 4.18
C TYR A 91 -11.39 -2.56 5.50
N ALA A 92 -12.22 -3.59 5.62
CA ALA A 92 -12.14 -4.52 6.74
C ALA A 92 -10.81 -5.29 6.70
N LYS A 93 -10.03 -5.18 7.78
CA LYS A 93 -8.75 -5.86 7.96
C LYS A 93 -8.88 -7.04 8.92
N ASP A 94 -8.12 -8.07 8.64
CA ASP A 94 -7.84 -9.14 9.59
C ASP A 94 -6.87 -8.60 10.65
N PRO A 95 -7.18 -8.70 11.95
CA PRO A 95 -6.39 -8.07 13.01
C PRO A 95 -5.02 -8.72 13.19
N ASP A 96 -4.88 -10.01 12.86
CA ASP A 96 -3.64 -10.77 13.08
C ASP A 96 -2.64 -10.52 11.94
N SER A 97 -3.11 -10.65 10.70
CA SER A 97 -2.29 -10.47 9.50
C SER A 97 -2.16 -9.01 9.07
N GLY A 98 -3.13 -8.15 9.41
CA GLY A 98 -3.26 -6.78 8.91
C GLY A 98 -3.67 -6.68 7.44
N SER A 99 -3.95 -7.82 6.78
CA SER A 99 -4.38 -7.87 5.38
C SER A 99 -5.88 -7.61 5.25
N ALA A 100 -6.32 -7.15 4.08
CA ALA A 100 -7.74 -7.05 3.80
C ALA A 100 -8.43 -8.41 3.80
N ILE A 101 -9.63 -8.46 4.37
CA ILE A 101 -10.44 -9.67 4.37
C ILE A 101 -11.11 -9.80 3.00
N THR A 102 -10.75 -10.85 2.27
CA THR A 102 -11.40 -11.20 1.01
C THR A 102 -12.54 -12.18 1.25
N VAL A 103 -13.69 -11.91 0.65
CA VAL A 103 -14.91 -12.70 0.85
C VAL A 103 -15.54 -13.13 -0.48
N THR A 104 -16.48 -14.07 -0.41
CA THR A 104 -17.17 -14.63 -1.58
C THR A 104 -18.58 -14.06 -1.72
N GLY A 105 -19.27 -14.36 -2.83
CA GLY A 105 -20.66 -13.97 -3.06
C GLY A 105 -21.69 -14.51 -2.04
N LEU A 106 -21.29 -15.44 -1.16
CA LEU A 106 -22.15 -16.04 -0.14
C LEU A 106 -22.03 -15.35 1.23
N SER A 107 -21.12 -14.39 1.35
CA SER A 107 -20.86 -13.71 2.61
C SER A 107 -21.97 -12.72 2.99
N VAL A 108 -22.11 -12.49 4.29
CA VAL A 108 -23.18 -11.65 4.84
C VAL A 108 -22.59 -10.70 5.87
N PHE A 109 -22.76 -9.41 5.62
CA PHE A 109 -22.52 -8.37 6.61
C PHE A 109 -23.82 -8.07 7.36
N SER A 110 -23.79 -8.07 8.68
CA SER A 110 -24.99 -7.97 9.53
C SER A 110 -24.80 -6.93 10.63
N ILE A 111 -25.87 -6.24 10.99
CA ILE A 111 -25.92 -5.31 12.12
C ILE A 111 -26.85 -5.91 13.17
N ASN A 112 -26.30 -6.45 14.26
CA ASN A 112 -27.08 -7.01 15.35
C ASN A 112 -26.45 -6.65 16.70
N GLY A 113 -26.65 -5.39 17.12
CA GLY A 113 -25.97 -4.79 18.28
C GLY A 113 -24.47 -4.55 18.07
N GLN A 114 -23.83 -5.29 17.16
CA GLN A 114 -22.48 -5.09 16.66
C GLN A 114 -22.45 -5.32 15.14
N LEU A 115 -21.35 -4.94 14.51
CA LEU A 115 -21.08 -5.19 13.11
C LEU A 115 -20.40 -6.55 12.96
N PHE A 116 -20.96 -7.42 12.12
CA PHE A 116 -20.44 -8.76 11.87
C PHE A 116 -20.32 -9.02 10.37
N LEU A 117 -19.24 -9.66 9.98
CA LEU A 117 -19.08 -10.24 8.66
C LEU A 117 -18.86 -11.75 8.81
N ALA A 118 -19.69 -12.53 8.15
CA ALA A 118 -19.60 -13.99 8.12
C ALA A 118 -19.48 -14.49 6.69
N ASP A 119 -18.86 -15.66 6.52
CA ASP A 119 -18.82 -16.41 5.27
C ASP A 119 -19.25 -17.86 5.49
N THR A 120 -19.55 -18.59 4.43
CA THR A 120 -20.13 -19.95 4.49
C THR A 120 -19.38 -20.95 5.37
N ASN A 121 -18.08 -20.77 5.56
CA ASN A 121 -17.23 -21.69 6.31
C ASN A 121 -16.92 -21.23 7.75
N SER A 122 -17.39 -20.05 8.16
CA SER A 122 -16.98 -19.41 9.42
C SER A 122 -18.07 -18.51 10.00
N SER A 123 -18.36 -18.71 11.28
CA SER A 123 -19.43 -17.97 11.97
C SER A 123 -19.16 -16.46 12.10
N SER A 124 -17.89 -16.04 12.06
CA SER A 124 -17.47 -14.62 12.04
C SER A 124 -16.03 -14.51 11.53
N ILE A 125 -15.82 -13.79 10.43
CA ILE A 125 -14.49 -13.45 9.87
C ILE A 125 -14.04 -12.04 10.20
N TRP A 126 -14.99 -11.15 10.49
CA TRP A 126 -14.69 -9.81 10.97
C TRP A 126 -15.79 -9.33 11.90
N ARG A 127 -15.39 -8.52 12.88
CA ARG A 127 -16.29 -7.75 13.73
C ARG A 127 -15.69 -6.38 14.01
N ASN A 128 -16.53 -5.39 14.28
CA ASN A 128 -15.98 -4.12 14.75
C ASN A 128 -15.24 -4.33 16.09
N PRO A 129 -14.06 -3.69 16.28
CA PRO A 129 -13.45 -3.57 17.59
C PRO A 129 -14.46 -2.96 18.58
N ASN A 130 -14.49 -3.46 19.81
CA ASN A 130 -15.54 -3.14 20.79
C ASN A 130 -15.01 -2.19 21.89
N PRO A 131 -14.98 -0.87 21.69
CA PRO A 131 -14.44 0.07 22.67
C PRO A 131 -15.34 0.32 23.88
N SER A 132 -16.67 0.09 23.81
CA SER A 132 -17.61 0.55 24.86
C SER A 132 -18.59 -0.48 25.44
N ASN A 133 -18.63 -1.75 25.00
CA ASN A 133 -19.65 -2.75 25.42
C ASN A 133 -21.12 -2.33 25.18
N GLU A 134 -21.37 -1.22 24.47
CA GLU A 134 -22.72 -0.76 24.13
C GLU A 134 -23.17 -1.34 22.78
N TYR A 135 -24.49 -1.53 22.60
CA TYR A 135 -25.07 -2.08 21.38
C TYR A 135 -25.56 -0.99 20.43
N GLY A 136 -25.06 -0.99 19.19
CA GLY A 136 -25.44 -0.02 18.18
C GLY A 136 -26.65 -0.44 17.35
N SER A 137 -27.25 0.56 16.71
CA SER A 137 -28.52 0.44 15.99
C SER A 137 -28.42 0.86 14.53
N ASP A 138 -27.62 1.85 14.18
CA ASP A 138 -27.56 2.41 12.83
C ASP A 138 -26.12 2.49 12.34
N LEU A 139 -25.88 2.07 11.10
CA LEU A 139 -24.62 2.28 10.39
C LEU A 139 -24.84 3.30 9.29
N VAL A 140 -24.14 4.42 9.40
CA VAL A 140 -24.32 5.60 8.52
C VAL A 140 -22.99 5.95 7.87
N LEU A 141 -23.00 6.14 6.55
CA LEU A 141 -21.84 6.67 5.82
C LEU A 141 -21.99 8.18 5.67
N GLN A 142 -21.10 8.93 6.33
CA GLN A 142 -21.09 10.39 6.29
C GLN A 142 -20.53 10.91 4.96
N ASP A 143 -20.86 12.15 4.60
CA ASP A 143 -20.31 12.81 3.40
C ASP A 143 -18.79 13.07 3.49
N SER A 144 -18.19 12.96 4.68
CA SER A 144 -16.74 12.93 4.86
C SER A 144 -16.10 11.60 4.44
N GLY A 145 -16.89 10.56 4.18
CA GLY A 145 -16.43 9.18 3.99
C GLY A 145 -16.26 8.40 5.30
N ASN A 146 -16.56 9.02 6.45
CA ASN A 146 -16.52 8.33 7.74
C ASN A 146 -17.74 7.41 7.92
N LEU A 147 -17.48 6.12 8.11
CA LEU A 147 -18.52 5.12 8.38
C LEU A 147 -18.71 5.00 9.88
N GLN A 148 -19.87 5.44 10.38
CA GLN A 148 -20.16 5.52 11.81
C GLN A 148 -21.24 4.52 12.22
N PHE A 149 -20.93 3.74 13.24
CA PHE A 149 -21.88 2.88 13.93
C PHE A 149 -22.40 3.61 15.17
N LEU A 150 -23.69 3.86 15.19
CA LEU A 150 -24.35 4.74 16.15
C LEU A 150 -25.20 3.96 17.13
N ALA A 151 -25.26 4.47 18.36
CA ALA A 151 -26.20 4.05 19.39
C ALA A 151 -27.67 4.28 18.97
N TYR A 152 -28.60 3.74 19.76
CA TYR A 152 -30.03 3.98 19.56
C TYR A 152 -30.32 5.49 19.50
N ALA A 153 -31.16 5.90 18.53
CA ALA A 153 -31.49 7.30 18.26
C ALA A 153 -30.30 8.20 17.84
N GLY A 154 -29.14 7.64 17.49
CA GLY A 154 -28.00 8.41 16.99
C GLY A 154 -27.26 9.24 18.05
N SER A 155 -27.47 8.95 19.34
CA SER A 155 -26.96 9.76 20.46
C SER A 155 -25.43 9.72 20.62
N THR A 156 -24.78 8.66 20.14
CA THR A 156 -23.38 8.37 20.45
C THR A 156 -22.75 7.56 19.31
N VAL A 157 -21.53 7.94 18.91
CA VAL A 157 -20.72 7.16 17.96
C VAL A 157 -20.04 6.04 18.74
N MET A 158 -20.45 4.81 18.49
CA MET A 158 -19.92 3.62 19.18
C MET A 158 -18.67 3.05 18.50
N TRP A 159 -18.60 3.21 17.18
CA TRP A 159 -17.44 2.85 16.37
C TRP A 159 -17.44 3.72 15.11
N GLU A 160 -16.27 4.06 14.60
CA GLU A 160 -16.14 4.77 13.34
C GLU A 160 -14.89 4.35 12.56
N SER A 161 -14.98 4.32 11.23
CA SER A 161 -13.85 3.89 10.38
C SER A 161 -12.64 4.80 10.51
N PHE A 162 -12.83 6.08 10.82
CA PHE A 162 -11.74 7.06 10.95
C PHE A 162 -10.76 6.75 12.10
N GLN A 163 -11.22 6.09 13.17
CA GLN A 163 -10.34 5.64 14.26
C GLN A 163 -9.57 4.35 13.92
N TYR A 164 -9.91 3.69 12.81
CA TYR A 164 -9.29 2.44 12.36
C TYR A 164 -8.83 2.56 10.90
N PRO A 165 -7.88 3.47 10.60
CA PRO A 165 -7.42 3.68 9.24
C PRO A 165 -6.73 2.43 8.66
N THR A 166 -6.64 2.40 7.33
CA THR A 166 -6.00 1.31 6.58
C THR A 166 -4.65 1.76 6.01
N ASP A 167 -4.60 2.09 4.73
CA ASP A 167 -3.47 2.74 4.05
C ASP A 167 -3.73 4.24 3.81
N THR A 168 -4.97 4.69 4.02
CA THR A 168 -5.48 5.99 3.55
C THR A 168 -6.11 6.82 4.66
N LEU A 169 -5.94 8.14 4.59
CA LEU A 169 -6.61 9.17 5.37
C LEU A 169 -7.49 10.04 4.46
N LEU A 170 -8.65 10.44 4.99
CA LEU A 170 -9.56 11.39 4.36
C LEU A 170 -9.57 12.74 5.07
N PRO A 171 -9.97 13.84 4.40
CA PRO A 171 -9.99 15.17 5.01
C PRO A 171 -10.82 15.19 6.30
N GLY A 172 -10.28 15.79 7.36
CA GLY A 172 -10.89 15.84 8.69
C GLY A 172 -10.55 14.63 9.58
N GLN A 173 -9.77 13.67 9.07
CA GLN A 173 -9.30 12.53 9.84
C GLN A 173 -8.00 12.86 10.59
N SER A 174 -7.84 12.26 11.77
CA SER A 174 -6.61 12.35 12.57
C SER A 174 -6.15 10.98 13.06
N MET A 175 -4.86 10.88 13.38
CA MET A 175 -4.23 9.71 13.99
C MET A 175 -3.48 10.12 15.25
N GLY A 176 -3.96 9.68 16.40
CA GLY A 176 -3.29 9.84 17.69
C GLY A 176 -2.37 8.67 18.01
N SER A 177 -1.82 8.68 19.22
CA SER A 177 -0.98 7.61 19.76
C SER A 177 -1.56 6.21 19.53
N GLY A 178 -0.73 5.29 19.04
CA GLY A 178 -1.08 3.90 18.74
C GLY A 178 -1.70 3.66 17.36
N ALA A 179 -2.14 4.71 16.65
CA ALA A 179 -2.67 4.58 15.30
C ALA A 179 -1.56 4.38 14.26
N ALA A 180 -1.91 3.73 13.14
CA ALA A 180 -0.96 3.48 12.07
C ALA A 180 -1.64 3.38 10.69
N LEU A 181 -0.92 3.83 9.66
CA LEU A 181 -1.18 3.44 8.28
C LEU A 181 -0.28 2.27 7.90
N GLN A 182 -0.82 1.34 7.14
CA GLN A 182 -0.05 0.22 6.59
C GLN A 182 -0.29 0.17 5.09
N SER A 183 0.80 0.14 4.32
CA SER A 183 0.68 0.08 2.87
C SER A 183 0.05 -1.24 2.45
N LYS A 184 -0.58 -1.24 1.28
CA LYS A 184 -0.88 -2.49 0.56
C LYS A 184 0.40 -3.13 0.03
N ARG A 185 0.32 -4.41 -0.35
CA ARG A 185 1.44 -5.13 -0.98
C ARG A 185 1.73 -4.61 -2.38
N THR A 186 0.68 -4.34 -3.16
CA THR A 186 0.75 -3.64 -4.45
C THR A 186 -0.51 -2.77 -4.62
N ASP A 187 -0.62 -2.03 -5.73
CA ASP A 187 -1.80 -1.19 -5.97
C ASP A 187 -3.09 -2.02 -6.11
N THR A 188 -2.98 -3.27 -6.55
CA THR A 188 -4.09 -4.22 -6.77
C THR A 188 -4.21 -5.32 -5.70
N ASP A 189 -3.18 -5.52 -4.88
CA ASP A 189 -3.13 -6.54 -3.84
C ASP A 189 -3.26 -5.91 -2.45
N PHE A 190 -4.45 -6.04 -1.86
CA PHE A 190 -4.80 -5.50 -0.54
C PHE A 190 -4.28 -6.34 0.64
N SER A 191 -3.39 -7.30 0.40
CA SER A 191 -2.61 -7.90 1.48
C SER A 191 -1.67 -6.86 2.10
N ARG A 192 -1.27 -7.11 3.35
CA ARG A 192 -0.39 -6.21 4.10
C ARG A 192 0.95 -6.05 3.39
N GLY A 193 1.31 -4.82 3.09
CA GLY A 193 2.60 -4.45 2.50
C GLY A 193 3.70 -4.24 3.53
N ARG A 194 4.90 -3.94 3.02
CA ARG A 194 6.13 -3.82 3.80
C ARG A 194 6.38 -2.43 4.39
N PHE A 195 5.44 -1.50 4.29
CA PHE A 195 5.62 -0.14 4.80
C PHE A 195 4.53 0.21 5.82
N GLY A 196 4.91 0.96 6.85
CA GLY A 196 3.94 1.51 7.79
C GLY A 196 4.37 2.85 8.36
N LEU A 197 3.38 3.70 8.61
CA LEU A 197 3.49 4.99 9.30
C LEU A 197 2.85 4.85 10.68
N TYR A 198 3.62 5.02 11.74
CA TYR A 198 3.17 4.78 13.11
C TYR A 198 3.23 6.05 13.95
N MET A 199 2.13 6.27 14.67
CA MET A 199 2.03 7.24 15.76
C MET A 199 2.45 6.53 17.04
N GLN A 200 3.71 6.67 17.42
CA GLN A 200 4.27 5.95 18.58
C GLN A 200 3.80 6.56 19.89
N ALA A 201 3.68 5.73 20.93
CA ALA A 201 3.23 6.14 22.25
C ALA A 201 4.17 7.12 22.95
N ASP A 202 5.44 7.14 22.55
CA ASP A 202 6.45 8.11 23.01
C ASP A 202 6.31 9.50 22.36
N GLY A 203 5.42 9.63 21.36
CA GLY A 203 5.15 10.88 20.66
C GLY A 203 5.92 11.03 19.34
N ASN A 204 6.68 10.02 18.93
CA ASN A 204 7.35 10.02 17.64
C ASN A 204 6.39 9.64 16.51
N ILE A 205 6.61 10.19 15.31
CA ILE A 205 6.00 9.68 14.08
C ILE A 205 7.11 9.04 13.26
N VAL A 206 6.91 7.78 12.88
CA VAL A 206 7.96 6.98 12.25
C VAL A 206 7.44 6.22 11.04
N LEU A 207 8.22 6.24 9.97
CA LEU A 207 8.04 5.38 8.82
C LEU A 207 8.99 4.18 8.90
N TYR A 208 8.41 2.98 8.79
CA TYR A 208 9.11 1.71 8.96
C TYR A 208 9.06 0.84 7.71
N LEU A 209 10.18 0.16 7.44
CA LEU A 209 10.23 -1.06 6.65
C LEU A 209 9.82 -2.25 7.54
N MET A 210 8.64 -2.81 7.32
CA MET A 210 8.08 -3.87 8.14
C MET A 210 8.75 -5.22 7.83
N ASN A 211 9.20 -5.92 8.88
CA ASN A 211 9.58 -7.32 8.78
C ASN A 211 8.41 -8.19 9.23
N HIS A 212 7.79 -8.90 8.28
CA HIS A 212 6.62 -9.74 8.54
C HIS A 212 6.93 -10.99 9.38
N ALA A 213 8.20 -11.38 9.52
CA ALA A 213 8.58 -12.59 10.25
C ALA A 213 8.54 -12.40 11.78
N THR A 214 8.74 -11.17 12.27
CA THR A 214 8.90 -10.91 13.71
C THR A 214 7.71 -10.20 14.34
N SER A 215 6.76 -9.70 13.55
CA SER A 215 5.58 -8.91 13.94
C SER A 215 5.86 -7.65 14.79
N ASN A 216 7.12 -7.40 15.17
CA ASN A 216 7.55 -6.32 16.02
C ASN A 216 8.15 -5.17 15.20
N LEU A 217 7.86 -3.93 15.62
CA LEU A 217 8.53 -2.75 15.10
C LEU A 217 9.98 -2.75 15.58
N ASP A 218 10.91 -2.89 14.63
CA ASP A 218 12.34 -2.80 14.90
C ASP A 218 12.82 -1.38 14.55
N PRO A 219 13.35 -0.61 15.52
CA PRO A 219 13.91 0.72 15.29
C PRO A 219 14.96 0.76 14.17
N SER A 220 15.71 -0.31 13.95
CA SER A 220 16.72 -0.39 12.88
C SER A 220 16.13 -0.35 11.47
N ASN A 221 14.82 -0.59 11.34
CA ASN A 221 14.07 -0.52 10.09
C ASN A 221 13.39 0.84 9.85
N ALA A 222 13.54 1.80 10.76
CA ALA A 222 13.02 3.16 10.55
C ALA A 222 13.81 3.83 9.40
N TYR A 223 13.11 4.30 8.36
CA TYR A 223 13.74 5.05 7.26
C TYR A 223 13.44 6.55 7.32
N TRP A 224 12.56 6.97 8.23
CA TRP A 224 12.31 8.36 8.57
C TRP A 224 11.68 8.48 9.97
N VAL A 225 12.07 9.50 10.74
CA VAL A 225 11.57 9.81 12.09
C VAL A 225 11.35 11.31 12.25
N THR A 226 10.34 11.73 13.03
CA THR A 226 10.19 13.16 13.42
C THR A 226 11.20 13.59 14.47
N GLY A 227 11.61 12.68 15.36
CA GLY A 227 12.45 13.02 16.51
C GLY A 227 11.68 13.74 17.62
N THR A 228 10.36 13.54 17.68
CA THR A 228 9.45 14.20 18.65
C THR A 228 9.16 13.33 19.88
N TYR A 229 9.94 12.26 20.08
CA TYR A 229 9.81 11.39 21.25
C TYR A 229 10.12 12.16 22.54
N GLN A 230 9.40 11.86 23.61
CA GLN A 230 9.64 12.46 24.91
C GLN A 230 10.88 11.87 25.60
N SER A 231 11.60 12.71 26.35
CA SER A 231 12.72 12.27 27.16
C SER A 231 12.25 11.37 28.32
N GLY A 232 13.02 10.31 28.60
CA GLY A 232 12.71 9.38 29.70
C GLY A 232 11.75 8.24 29.36
N ASN A 233 11.49 7.97 28.07
CA ASN A 233 10.62 6.87 27.59
C ASN A 233 9.19 6.94 28.14
N THR A 234 8.66 8.14 28.37
CA THR A 234 7.26 8.32 28.81
C THR A 234 6.31 8.00 27.66
N GLN A 235 5.27 7.20 27.93
CA GLN A 235 4.22 6.85 26.96
C GLN A 235 3.12 7.93 26.86
N ASP A 236 3.46 9.18 27.18
CA ASP A 236 2.56 10.34 27.19
C ASP A 236 2.79 11.23 25.96
N GLY A 237 3.23 10.60 24.86
CA GLY A 237 3.46 11.24 23.57
C GLY A 237 2.19 11.82 22.98
N ASN A 238 1.96 13.12 23.17
CA ASN A 238 0.80 13.83 22.64
C ASN A 238 1.08 14.37 21.23
N THR A 239 1.46 13.48 20.31
CA THR A 239 1.63 13.84 18.89
C THR A 239 0.46 13.29 18.11
N THR A 240 -0.24 14.16 17.38
CA THR A 240 -1.39 13.76 16.56
C THR A 240 -1.16 14.23 15.13
N LEU A 241 -1.28 13.30 14.18
CA LEU A 241 -1.24 13.58 12.75
C LEU A 241 -2.65 13.94 12.26
N PHE A 242 -2.76 14.92 11.38
CA PHE A 242 -4.00 15.40 10.79
C PHE A 242 -3.87 15.43 9.27
N PHE A 243 -4.94 15.05 8.58
CA PHE A 243 -5.09 15.31 7.15
C PHE A 243 -6.33 16.18 6.92
N ASN A 244 -6.10 17.41 6.45
CA ASN A 244 -7.16 18.39 6.25
C ASN A 244 -7.17 18.96 4.83
N SER A 245 -8.32 19.47 4.42
CA SER A 245 -8.45 20.18 3.15
C SER A 245 -7.87 21.61 3.26
N PRO A 246 -7.13 22.11 2.24
CA PRO A 246 -6.84 21.44 0.98
C PRO A 246 -5.49 20.70 1.00
N GLY A 247 -5.51 19.37 1.01
CA GLY A 247 -4.32 18.52 0.84
C GLY A 247 -3.22 18.63 1.92
N HIS A 248 -3.54 19.16 3.11
CA HIS A 248 -2.59 19.46 4.18
C HIS A 248 -2.38 18.25 5.08
N LEU A 249 -1.16 17.71 5.12
CA LEU A 249 -0.77 16.64 6.05
C LEU A 249 0.24 17.20 7.05
N TYR A 250 -0.15 17.26 8.32
CA TYR A 250 0.66 17.89 9.37
C TYR A 250 0.46 17.20 10.70
N TYR A 251 1.32 17.49 11.67
CA TYR A 251 1.15 17.02 13.04
C TYR A 251 1.27 18.15 14.06
N HIS A 252 0.59 17.96 15.18
CA HIS A 252 0.78 18.76 16.39
C HIS A 252 1.67 18.01 17.35
N ILE A 253 2.62 18.70 17.97
CA ILE A 253 3.32 18.21 19.16
C ILE A 253 2.64 18.73 20.43
N LYS A 254 3.04 18.20 21.60
CA LYS A 254 2.43 18.51 22.91
C LYS A 254 2.31 20.01 23.22
N ASP A 255 3.25 20.82 22.75
CA ASP A 255 3.28 22.27 23.00
C ASP A 255 2.36 23.07 22.04
N GLY A 256 1.60 22.39 21.19
CA GLY A 256 0.66 23.00 20.23
C GLY A 256 1.30 23.50 18.93
N MET A 257 2.62 23.35 18.77
CA MET A 257 3.31 23.68 17.52
C MET A 257 2.89 22.75 16.38
N VAL A 258 2.71 23.35 15.20
CA VAL A 258 2.30 22.67 13.98
C VAL A 258 3.50 22.44 13.08
N HIS A 259 3.64 21.23 12.57
CA HIS A 259 4.70 20.84 11.65
C HIS A 259 4.12 20.16 10.41
N ASP A 260 4.46 20.70 9.25
CA ASP A 260 3.99 20.17 7.97
C ASP A 260 4.84 18.97 7.52
N LEU A 261 4.16 17.89 7.14
CA LEU A 261 4.76 16.81 6.35
C LEU A 261 4.55 17.07 4.87
N ILE A 262 3.34 17.51 4.51
CA ILE A 262 2.95 17.96 3.18
C ILE A 262 2.20 19.28 3.36
N PRO A 263 2.72 20.42 2.84
CA PRO A 263 2.08 21.71 3.01
C PRO A 263 0.71 21.77 2.31
N PRO A 264 -0.20 22.65 2.74
CA PRO A 264 -1.50 22.81 2.10
C PRO A 264 -1.35 23.24 0.64
N LEU A 265 -2.29 22.81 -0.19
CA LEU A 265 -2.37 23.27 -1.57
C LEU A 265 -2.67 24.77 -1.63
N PRO A 266 -2.16 25.48 -2.65
CA PRO A 266 -2.55 26.86 -2.89
C PRO A 266 -4.06 27.00 -2.96
N ASN A 267 -4.60 28.07 -2.36
CA ASN A 267 -6.03 28.35 -2.39
C ASN A 267 -6.54 28.34 -3.84
N SER A 268 -7.55 27.50 -4.08
CA SER A 268 -8.20 27.33 -5.37
C SER A 268 -9.71 27.50 -5.18
N THR A 269 -10.37 28.07 -6.17
CA THR A 269 -11.84 28.12 -6.24
C THR A 269 -12.44 26.75 -6.62
N ILE A 270 -11.60 25.83 -7.09
CA ILE A 270 -11.98 24.47 -7.46
C ILE A 270 -12.02 23.62 -6.20
N SER A 271 -13.13 22.92 -5.99
CA SER A 271 -13.21 21.88 -4.94
C SER A 271 -12.66 20.57 -5.47
N TYR A 272 -12.04 19.78 -4.60
CA TYR A 272 -11.41 18.51 -4.97
C TYR A 272 -11.92 17.38 -4.08
N HIS A 273 -12.06 16.19 -4.65
CA HIS A 273 -11.92 14.96 -3.88
C HIS A 273 -10.44 14.80 -3.54
N GLN A 274 -10.13 14.44 -2.30
CA GLN A 274 -8.75 14.36 -1.84
C GLN A 274 -8.59 13.19 -0.87
N HIS A 275 -7.44 12.54 -0.91
CA HIS A 275 -7.04 11.55 0.09
C HIS A 275 -5.52 11.53 0.23
N ALA A 276 -5.02 11.14 1.40
CA ALA A 276 -3.60 10.88 1.63
C ALA A 276 -3.40 9.38 1.82
N THR A 277 -2.53 8.74 1.04
CA THR A 277 -2.32 7.29 1.09
C THR A 277 -0.84 6.97 1.27
N LEU A 278 -0.53 6.06 2.20
CA LEU A 278 0.78 5.40 2.25
C LEU A 278 0.84 4.33 1.17
N ASP A 279 1.46 4.68 0.05
CA ASP A 279 1.47 3.79 -1.11
C ASP A 279 2.43 2.60 -0.92
N PRO A 280 2.29 1.53 -1.73
CA PRO A 280 3.16 0.34 -1.69
C PRO A 280 4.66 0.56 -1.87
N ASP A 281 5.11 1.78 -2.19
CA ASP A 281 6.53 2.14 -2.34
C ASP A 281 7.09 2.88 -1.12
N GLY A 282 6.29 3.03 -0.05
CA GLY A 282 6.70 3.64 1.21
C GLY A 282 6.59 5.15 1.25
N ILE A 283 6.01 5.78 0.23
CA ILE A 283 5.79 7.23 0.19
C ILE A 283 4.30 7.52 0.46
N VAL A 284 4.06 8.48 1.35
CA VAL A 284 2.73 9.03 1.58
C VAL A 284 2.46 10.06 0.49
N ARG A 285 1.38 9.89 -0.27
CA ARG A 285 0.97 10.82 -1.33
C ARG A 285 -0.40 11.39 -1.08
N VAL A 286 -0.55 12.69 -1.33
CA VAL A 286 -1.84 13.37 -1.43
C VAL A 286 -2.29 13.33 -2.88
N TYR A 287 -3.41 12.66 -3.09
CA TYR A 287 -4.08 12.58 -4.37
C TYR A 287 -5.26 13.54 -4.39
N THR A 288 -5.41 14.28 -5.49
CA THR A 288 -6.56 15.13 -5.71
C THR A 288 -7.23 14.85 -7.05
N ARG A 289 -8.54 15.05 -7.08
CA ARG A 289 -9.37 14.94 -8.27
C ARG A 289 -10.39 16.07 -8.26
N PRO A 290 -10.46 16.93 -9.28
CA PRO A 290 -11.43 18.03 -9.32
C PRO A 290 -12.86 17.52 -9.16
N LYS A 291 -13.65 18.16 -8.29
CA LYS A 291 -15.11 17.99 -8.25
C LYS A 291 -15.72 18.84 -9.37
N ASN A 292 -16.77 18.35 -10.01
CA ASN A 292 -17.54 19.15 -10.96
C ASN A 292 -18.48 20.12 -10.24
N ALA A 293 -18.95 21.14 -10.97
CA ALA A 293 -20.20 21.80 -10.63
C ALA A 293 -21.35 20.76 -10.58
N PRO A 294 -22.33 20.91 -9.66
CA PRO A 294 -23.41 19.94 -9.51
C PRO A 294 -24.14 19.69 -10.84
N GLY A 295 -24.13 18.43 -11.32
CA GLY A 295 -24.78 17.98 -12.56
C GLY A 295 -23.87 17.62 -13.74
N GLY A 296 -22.55 17.80 -13.65
CA GLY A 296 -21.60 17.41 -14.71
C GLY A 296 -20.97 16.01 -14.52
N ARG A 297 -20.70 15.28 -15.62
CA ARG A 297 -19.89 14.04 -15.63
C ARG A 297 -18.40 14.38 -15.47
N SER A 298 -17.66 13.75 -14.54
CA SER A 298 -16.24 14.06 -14.31
C SER A 298 -15.35 13.14 -15.15
N ASN A 299 -14.58 13.74 -16.05
CA ASN A 299 -13.47 13.10 -16.79
C ASN A 299 -12.10 13.36 -16.14
N GLY A 300 -12.04 14.01 -14.97
CA GLY A 300 -10.77 14.25 -14.27
C GLY A 300 -10.19 12.93 -13.75
N SER A 301 -8.88 12.74 -13.87
CA SER A 301 -8.14 11.64 -13.24
C SER A 301 -7.56 12.11 -11.90
N TRP A 302 -7.13 11.16 -11.07
CA TRP A 302 -6.35 11.46 -9.86
C TRP A 302 -4.97 12.03 -10.23
N ALA A 303 -4.55 13.08 -9.53
CA ALA A 303 -3.22 13.66 -9.64
C ALA A 303 -2.55 13.70 -8.26
N VAL A 304 -1.24 13.42 -8.22
CA VAL A 304 -0.41 13.60 -7.02
C VAL A 304 -0.09 15.09 -6.88
N THR A 305 -0.45 15.69 -5.76
CA THR A 305 -0.20 17.13 -5.51
C THR A 305 0.70 17.39 -4.31
N GLY A 306 1.03 16.35 -3.56
CA GLY A 306 1.96 16.41 -2.46
C GLY A 306 2.45 15.01 -2.11
N LEU A 307 3.70 14.91 -1.66
CA LEU A 307 4.30 13.63 -1.30
C LEU A 307 5.27 13.80 -0.13
N PHE A 308 5.41 12.73 0.64
CA PHE A 308 6.26 12.72 1.82
C PHE A 308 6.74 11.28 2.11
N PRO A 309 8.05 11.06 2.38
CA PRO A 309 9.14 12.03 2.26
C PRO A 309 9.45 12.38 0.79
N SER A 310 9.95 13.59 0.53
CA SER A 310 10.30 14.04 -0.83
C SER A 310 11.49 13.31 -1.47
N GLU A 311 12.48 13.00 -0.66
CA GLU A 311 13.73 12.34 -1.07
C GLU A 311 13.63 10.82 -0.91
N GLY A 312 12.62 10.20 -1.53
CA GLY A 312 12.24 8.80 -1.36
C GLY A 312 13.39 7.79 -1.55
N CYS A 313 14.03 7.75 -2.72
CA CYS A 313 15.15 6.83 -2.99
C CYS A 313 16.40 7.11 -2.14
N SER A 314 16.48 8.30 -1.56
CA SER A 314 17.52 8.67 -0.62
C SER A 314 17.28 8.16 0.79
N ARG A 315 16.04 7.75 1.12
CA ARG A 315 15.70 7.14 2.40
C ARG A 315 16.22 5.71 2.48
N SER A 316 16.71 5.38 3.66
CA SER A 316 17.16 4.05 4.01
C SER A 316 17.01 3.88 5.50
N SER A 317 16.79 2.64 5.91
CA SER A 317 16.95 2.24 7.30
C SER A 317 18.43 2.10 7.67
N THR A 318 18.73 1.67 8.90
CA THR A 318 20.12 1.38 9.30
C THR A 318 20.71 0.20 8.52
N LEU A 319 19.86 -0.73 8.09
CA LEU A 319 20.30 -2.01 7.52
C LEU A 319 20.08 -2.13 6.00
N GLN A 320 19.09 -1.43 5.45
CA GLN A 320 18.69 -1.60 4.06
C GLN A 320 18.03 -0.35 3.47
N GLY A 321 18.10 -0.23 2.14
CA GLY A 321 17.32 0.73 1.37
C GLY A 321 15.86 0.31 1.22
N LEU A 322 15.11 1.10 0.44
CA LEU A 322 13.73 0.76 0.08
C LEU A 322 13.66 -0.42 -0.92
N CYS A 323 14.72 -0.59 -1.71
CA CYS A 323 14.93 -1.74 -2.59
C CYS A 323 15.85 -2.78 -1.92
N GLY A 324 15.57 -4.06 -2.17
CA GLY A 324 16.29 -5.18 -1.59
C GLY A 324 17.73 -5.35 -2.12
N PRO A 325 18.43 -6.38 -1.64
CA PRO A 325 19.82 -6.63 -2.00
C PRO A 325 20.09 -6.70 -3.50
N ASN A 326 21.28 -6.26 -3.92
CA ASN A 326 21.74 -6.23 -5.30
C ASN A 326 20.83 -5.46 -6.27
N SER A 327 19.99 -4.57 -5.75
CA SER A 327 19.13 -3.71 -6.54
C SER A 327 19.32 -2.25 -6.14
N TYR A 328 18.77 -1.34 -6.93
CA TYR A 328 18.82 0.09 -6.65
C TYR A 328 17.48 0.76 -6.95
N CYS A 329 17.19 1.80 -6.17
CA CYS A 329 16.00 2.61 -6.27
C CYS A 329 16.12 3.63 -7.41
N VAL A 330 15.02 3.81 -8.14
CA VAL A 330 14.83 4.86 -9.14
C VAL A 330 13.44 5.47 -9.02
N TYR A 331 13.26 6.69 -9.52
CA TYR A 331 11.93 7.22 -9.77
C TYR A 331 11.44 6.72 -11.13
N GLY A 332 10.30 6.03 -11.12
CA GLY A 332 9.54 5.64 -12.30
C GLY A 332 8.51 6.70 -12.70
N PRO A 333 7.56 6.34 -13.59
CA PRO A 333 6.48 7.24 -14.00
C PRO A 333 5.65 7.74 -12.79
N ASN A 334 5.18 8.99 -12.86
CA ASN A 334 4.37 9.64 -11.82
C ASN A 334 5.05 9.71 -10.44
N ASP A 335 6.39 9.85 -10.42
CA ASP A 335 7.20 9.95 -9.19
C ASP A 335 7.02 8.76 -8.22
N ARG A 336 6.66 7.59 -8.77
CA ARG A 336 6.59 6.32 -8.04
C ARG A 336 7.96 5.69 -7.97
N LEU A 337 8.37 5.25 -6.78
CA LEU A 337 9.66 4.58 -6.66
C LEU A 337 9.55 3.18 -7.28
N ASP A 338 10.58 2.79 -8.02
CA ASP A 338 10.74 1.45 -8.58
C ASP A 338 12.14 0.91 -8.25
N CYS A 339 12.28 -0.41 -8.30
CA CYS A 339 13.55 -1.08 -8.07
C CYS A 339 14.07 -1.65 -9.39
N LYS A 340 15.37 -1.48 -9.64
CA LYS A 340 16.06 -2.01 -10.83
C LYS A 340 17.25 -2.87 -10.43
N CYS A 341 17.54 -3.86 -11.28
CA CYS A 341 18.76 -4.65 -11.17
C CYS A 341 19.88 -4.00 -11.98
N PRO A 342 21.14 -4.00 -11.48
CA PRO A 342 22.29 -3.64 -12.28
C PRO A 342 22.50 -4.64 -13.41
N SER A 343 23.31 -4.27 -14.41
CA SER A 343 23.60 -5.16 -15.55
C SER A 343 24.25 -6.46 -15.08
N GLY A 344 23.82 -7.60 -15.64
CA GLY A 344 24.29 -8.93 -15.23
C GLY A 344 23.56 -9.52 -14.00
N TYR A 345 22.53 -8.82 -13.51
CA TYR A 345 21.68 -9.27 -12.41
C TYR A 345 20.22 -9.33 -12.86
N THR A 346 19.46 -10.25 -12.26
CA THR A 346 18.01 -10.39 -12.50
C THR A 346 17.22 -10.46 -11.21
N PHE A 347 15.95 -10.08 -11.29
CA PHE A 347 15.06 -10.07 -10.13
C PHE A 347 14.86 -11.47 -9.58
N LEU A 348 14.88 -11.57 -8.24
CA LEU A 348 14.45 -12.78 -7.54
C LEU A 348 12.96 -13.06 -7.76
N ASP A 349 12.16 -11.99 -7.84
CA ASP A 349 10.74 -12.01 -8.17
C ASP A 349 10.40 -10.82 -9.06
N VAL A 350 9.90 -11.09 -10.27
CA VAL A 350 9.57 -10.06 -11.27
C VAL A 350 8.32 -9.26 -10.91
N GLN A 351 7.44 -9.80 -10.07
CA GLN A 351 6.24 -9.11 -9.57
C GLN A 351 6.57 -8.28 -8.33
N LEU A 352 7.48 -8.77 -7.48
CA LEU A 352 7.91 -8.11 -6.25
C LEU A 352 9.37 -7.67 -6.36
N LYS A 353 9.64 -6.73 -7.28
CA LYS A 353 10.98 -6.22 -7.57
C LYS A 353 11.76 -5.73 -6.35
N TYR A 354 11.07 -5.24 -5.32
CA TYR A 354 11.69 -4.78 -4.07
C TYR A 354 12.40 -5.89 -3.28
N ILE A 355 12.18 -7.17 -3.60
CA ILE A 355 12.88 -8.30 -2.98
C ILE A 355 14.38 -8.25 -3.31
N GLY A 356 14.74 -7.66 -4.46
CA GLY A 356 16.12 -7.51 -4.90
C GLY A 356 16.48 -8.43 -6.05
N CYS A 357 17.77 -8.56 -6.30
CA CYS A 357 18.32 -9.22 -7.47
C CYS A 357 19.37 -10.28 -7.11
N THR A 358 19.66 -11.15 -8.06
CA THR A 358 20.75 -12.12 -8.02
C THR A 358 21.62 -12.00 -9.26
N GLN A 359 22.89 -12.41 -9.15
CA GLN A 359 23.82 -12.44 -10.27
C GLN A 359 23.47 -13.59 -11.21
N GLU A 360 23.55 -13.37 -12.52
CA GLU A 360 23.36 -14.41 -13.54
C GLU A 360 24.65 -15.16 -13.89
N PHE A 361 25.73 -14.87 -13.18
CA PHE A 361 27.06 -15.41 -13.45
C PHE A 361 27.74 -15.87 -12.16
N VAL A 362 28.70 -16.77 -12.30
CA VAL A 362 29.54 -17.22 -11.18
C VAL A 362 30.53 -16.10 -10.82
N PRO A 363 30.57 -15.62 -9.55
CA PRO A 363 31.53 -14.63 -9.08
C PRO A 363 32.98 -15.08 -9.25
N GLN A 364 33.91 -14.14 -9.16
CA GLN A 364 35.34 -14.47 -9.19
C GLN A 364 35.71 -15.27 -7.93
N SER A 365 36.45 -16.36 -8.11
CA SER A 365 37.06 -17.09 -7.00
C SER A 365 38.38 -16.44 -6.61
N CYS A 366 38.61 -16.27 -5.30
CA CYS A 366 39.92 -15.92 -4.76
C CYS A 366 40.86 -17.13 -4.64
N HIS A 367 40.35 -18.35 -4.87
CA HIS A 367 41.14 -19.58 -4.83
C HIS A 367 41.55 -19.99 -6.24
N GLY A 368 42.84 -20.28 -6.43
CA GLY A 368 43.43 -20.66 -7.72
C GLY A 368 44.08 -19.49 -8.47
N ASN A 369 44.25 -19.65 -9.78
CA ASN A 369 44.82 -18.61 -10.64
C ASN A 369 43.86 -17.42 -10.79
N SER A 370 44.40 -16.22 -11.04
CA SER A 370 43.57 -15.03 -11.28
C SER A 370 42.81 -15.16 -12.61
N HIS A 371 41.48 -15.24 -12.51
CA HIS A 371 40.57 -15.23 -13.65
C HIS A 371 40.08 -13.81 -13.98
N SER A 372 40.85 -12.76 -13.65
CA SER A 372 40.41 -11.36 -13.84
C SER A 372 40.06 -11.02 -15.29
N ALA A 373 40.73 -11.65 -16.26
CA ALA A 373 40.45 -11.48 -17.69
C ALA A 373 39.06 -11.99 -18.12
N GLU A 374 38.38 -12.80 -17.29
CA GLU A 374 37.03 -13.29 -17.56
C GLU A 374 35.95 -12.26 -17.19
N PHE A 375 36.34 -11.18 -16.52
CA PHE A 375 35.45 -10.15 -15.99
C PHE A 375 35.71 -8.80 -16.67
N GLY A 376 34.65 -8.00 -16.71
CA GLY A 376 34.66 -6.62 -17.17
C GLY A 376 33.84 -5.75 -16.23
N VAL A 377 33.75 -4.47 -16.55
CA VAL A 377 33.06 -3.47 -15.73
C VAL A 377 31.98 -2.79 -16.55
N VAL A 378 30.76 -2.71 -16.02
CA VAL A 378 29.67 -1.91 -16.58
C VAL A 378 29.57 -0.60 -15.82
N LYS A 379 29.70 0.51 -16.53
CA LYS A 379 29.61 1.86 -15.96
C LYS A 379 28.15 2.27 -15.83
N MET A 380 27.76 2.69 -14.64
CA MET A 380 26.43 3.22 -14.31
C MET A 380 26.58 4.64 -13.76
N PRO A 381 26.28 5.69 -14.56
CA PRO A 381 26.36 7.06 -14.07
C PRO A 381 25.27 7.34 -13.04
N ASN A 382 25.51 8.36 -12.21
CA ASN A 382 24.55 8.86 -11.24
C ASN A 382 24.00 7.80 -10.28
N THR A 383 24.82 6.80 -9.95
CA THR A 383 24.40 5.62 -9.19
C THR A 383 25.35 5.40 -8.03
N THR A 384 24.81 5.10 -6.85
CA THR A 384 25.60 4.87 -5.64
C THR A 384 24.96 3.84 -4.72
N TRP A 385 25.79 3.24 -3.87
CA TRP A 385 25.42 2.43 -2.71
C TRP A 385 26.18 2.96 -1.50
N LYS A 386 25.63 2.81 -0.29
CA LYS A 386 26.19 3.46 0.90
C LYS A 386 27.12 2.58 1.73
N ASN A 387 26.76 1.32 1.96
CA ASN A 387 27.53 0.45 2.85
C ASN A 387 28.33 -0.59 2.03
N SER A 388 29.04 -1.50 2.71
CA SER A 388 29.91 -2.52 2.09
C SER A 388 31.16 -2.01 1.35
N VAL A 389 31.51 -0.72 1.50
CA VAL A 389 32.84 -0.21 1.11
C VAL A 389 33.88 -0.72 2.10
N TYR A 390 34.91 -1.39 1.61
CA TYR A 390 35.99 -1.94 2.45
C TYR A 390 37.35 -1.30 2.19
N GLU A 391 37.53 -0.62 1.06
CA GLU A 391 38.80 0.01 0.71
C GLU A 391 38.57 1.25 -0.16
N ARG A 392 39.43 2.26 0.00
CA ARG A 392 39.37 3.51 -0.76
C ARG A 392 40.76 3.94 -1.22
N HIS A 393 40.85 4.38 -2.47
CA HIS A 393 42.08 4.86 -3.10
C HIS A 393 41.85 6.20 -3.80
N LEU A 394 42.93 6.97 -3.95
CA LEU A 394 42.97 8.07 -4.91
C LEU A 394 43.12 7.49 -6.32
N CYS A 395 42.39 8.05 -7.28
CA CYS A 395 42.49 7.69 -8.69
C CYS A 395 42.11 8.88 -9.56
N THR A 396 42.63 8.93 -10.78
CA THR A 396 42.40 10.05 -11.69
C THR A 396 41.30 9.78 -12.71
N THR A 397 40.98 8.52 -12.99
CA THR A 397 39.98 8.12 -13.99
C THR A 397 39.08 6.98 -13.50
N ASP A 398 37.89 6.86 -14.09
CA ASP A 398 36.98 5.76 -13.80
C ASP A 398 37.51 4.40 -14.30
N ASP A 399 38.29 4.38 -15.38
CA ASP A 399 38.96 3.19 -15.89
C ASP A 399 39.96 2.64 -14.87
N GLN A 400 40.80 3.51 -14.28
CA GLN A 400 41.74 3.12 -13.24
C GLN A 400 41.03 2.54 -12.02
N CYS A 401 39.90 3.14 -11.63
CA CYS A 401 39.07 2.63 -10.54
C CYS A 401 38.45 1.26 -10.89
N GLY A 402 38.02 1.07 -12.15
CA GLY A 402 37.57 -0.22 -12.67
C GLY A 402 38.64 -1.31 -12.57
N ASP A 403 39.88 -1.00 -12.96
CA ASP A 403 41.02 -1.92 -12.91
C ASP A 403 41.36 -2.37 -11.47
N PHE A 404 41.25 -1.46 -10.50
CA PHE A 404 41.39 -1.81 -9.08
C PHE A 404 40.34 -2.83 -8.63
N CYS A 405 39.10 -2.74 -9.14
CA CYS A 405 38.08 -3.73 -8.84
C CYS A 405 38.27 -5.05 -9.61
N LEU A 406 38.72 -5.00 -10.86
CA LEU A 406 38.96 -6.20 -11.67
C LEU A 406 40.10 -7.05 -11.11
N SER A 407 41.14 -6.41 -10.58
CA SER A 407 42.31 -7.08 -9.97
C SER A 407 42.01 -7.68 -8.58
N ASP A 408 40.92 -7.28 -7.93
CA ASP A 408 40.52 -7.76 -6.62
C ASP A 408 39.37 -8.77 -6.73
N CYS A 409 39.62 -10.01 -6.32
CA CYS A 409 38.63 -11.09 -6.36
C CYS A 409 37.44 -10.89 -5.40
N LEU A 410 37.58 -10.05 -4.36
CA LEU A 410 36.51 -9.71 -3.42
C LEU A 410 35.65 -8.53 -3.89
N CYS A 411 36.11 -7.78 -4.89
CA CYS A 411 35.39 -6.61 -5.37
C CYS A 411 34.20 -7.00 -6.25
N THR A 412 33.00 -6.61 -5.84
CA THR A 412 31.76 -6.75 -6.62
C THR A 412 31.48 -5.51 -7.47
N ALA A 413 31.83 -4.32 -6.95
CA ALA A 413 31.71 -3.07 -7.67
C ALA A 413 32.68 -2.02 -7.13
N ALA A 414 32.93 -0.97 -7.88
CA ALA A 414 33.61 0.21 -7.39
C ALA A 414 32.75 1.48 -7.57
N LEU A 415 32.94 2.46 -6.69
CA LEU A 415 32.28 3.76 -6.75
C LEU A 415 33.33 4.83 -7.01
N PHE A 416 33.11 5.66 -8.03
CA PHE A 416 34.03 6.73 -8.44
C PHE A 416 33.35 8.10 -8.41
N ASP A 417 33.94 9.05 -7.67
CA ASP A 417 33.41 10.42 -7.51
C ASP A 417 34.18 11.48 -8.31
N GLY A 418 35.16 11.08 -9.13
CA GLY A 418 36.07 11.98 -9.84
C GLY A 418 37.47 12.05 -9.22
N THR A 419 37.63 11.72 -7.94
CA THR A 419 38.92 11.80 -7.21
C THR A 419 39.23 10.51 -6.45
N TYR A 420 38.21 9.88 -5.90
CA TYR A 420 38.32 8.67 -5.09
C TYR A 420 37.62 7.49 -5.76
N CYS A 421 38.26 6.34 -5.63
CA CYS A 421 37.71 5.02 -5.92
C CYS A 421 37.42 4.30 -4.60
N ALA A 422 36.19 3.83 -4.41
CA ALA A 422 35.81 3.00 -3.27
C ALA A 422 35.41 1.60 -3.75
N LYS A 423 36.13 0.56 -3.31
CA LYS A 423 35.81 -0.85 -3.64
C LYS A 423 34.72 -1.37 -2.70
N MET A 424 33.76 -2.09 -3.28
CA MET A 424 32.60 -2.64 -2.59
C MET A 424 32.60 -4.17 -2.63
N ALA A 425 32.37 -4.79 -1.47
CA ALA A 425 32.27 -6.24 -1.35
C ALA A 425 30.92 -6.77 -1.84
N SER A 426 29.86 -5.96 -1.75
CA SER A 426 28.50 -6.36 -2.16
C SER A 426 27.64 -5.14 -2.51
N LEU A 427 26.49 -5.39 -3.15
CA LEU A 427 25.48 -4.38 -3.52
C LEU A 427 24.23 -4.48 -2.63
N THR A 428 24.37 -4.85 -1.37
CA THR A 428 23.24 -5.13 -0.47
C THR A 428 22.55 -3.87 0.08
N ASP A 429 23.14 -2.69 -0.11
CA ASP A 429 22.88 -1.52 0.74
C ASP A 429 22.39 -0.27 0.00
N ALA A 430 21.14 0.15 0.27
CA ALA A 430 20.60 1.47 -0.07
C ALA A 430 21.02 2.04 -1.44
N GLY A 431 21.02 1.16 -2.46
CA GLY A 431 21.35 1.53 -3.83
C GLY A 431 20.35 2.52 -4.37
N ARG A 432 20.82 3.55 -5.07
CA ARG A 432 19.95 4.53 -5.75
C ARG A 432 20.60 5.11 -6.99
N GLN A 433 19.76 5.49 -7.95
CA GLN A 433 20.17 6.22 -9.14
C GLN A 433 19.28 7.46 -9.32
N GLU A 434 19.89 8.64 -9.25
CA GLU A 434 19.20 9.95 -9.27
C GLU A 434 20.12 11.01 -9.89
N GLU A 435 19.58 12.00 -10.61
CA GLU A 435 20.38 13.02 -11.31
C GLU A 435 21.35 13.79 -10.39
N ASN A 436 20.99 14.00 -9.13
CA ASN A 436 21.80 14.70 -8.13
C ASN A 436 22.97 13.85 -7.58
N VAL A 437 23.03 12.55 -7.89
CA VAL A 437 24.12 11.67 -7.48
C VAL A 437 25.31 11.91 -8.39
N THR A 438 26.43 12.38 -7.84
CA THR A 438 27.68 12.61 -8.59
C THR A 438 28.50 11.33 -8.80
N MET A 439 28.21 10.29 -8.03
CA MET A 439 28.93 9.03 -8.06
C MET A 439 28.65 8.24 -9.35
N LYS A 440 29.68 7.59 -9.88
CA LYS A 440 29.58 6.59 -10.94
C LYS A 440 29.87 5.21 -10.36
N ALA A 441 28.92 4.29 -10.51
CA ALA A 441 29.12 2.90 -10.11
C ALA A 441 29.72 2.09 -11.26
N LEU A 442 30.69 1.25 -10.93
CA LEU A 442 31.48 0.40 -11.81
C LEU A 442 31.20 -1.05 -11.42
N ILE A 443 30.19 -1.66 -12.05
CA ILE A 443 29.71 -3.00 -11.66
C ILE A 443 30.55 -4.07 -12.33
N LYS A 444 31.19 -4.94 -11.53
CA LYS A 444 31.96 -6.07 -12.06
C LYS A 444 31.00 -7.16 -12.55
N VAL A 445 31.16 -7.55 -13.81
CA VAL A 445 30.37 -8.60 -14.45
C VAL A 445 31.26 -9.58 -15.19
N ARG A 446 30.84 -10.83 -15.29
CA ARG A 446 31.54 -11.82 -16.11
C ARG A 446 31.24 -11.56 -17.59
N ILE A 447 32.28 -11.40 -18.41
CA ILE A 447 32.16 -11.10 -19.86
C ILE A 447 32.44 -12.31 -20.74
N SER A 448 33.06 -13.36 -20.19
CA SER A 448 33.29 -14.63 -20.87
C SER A 448 32.46 -15.73 -20.23
N SER A 449 31.72 -16.48 -21.04
CA SER A 449 31.05 -17.68 -20.55
C SER A 449 32.11 -18.69 -20.10
N PRO A 450 31.92 -19.41 -18.98
CA PRO A 450 32.73 -20.58 -18.75
C PRO A 450 32.49 -21.56 -19.90
N SER A 451 33.52 -22.26 -20.34
CA SER A 451 33.37 -23.55 -20.99
C SER A 451 32.77 -24.51 -19.96
N VAL A 452 31.45 -24.49 -19.79
CA VAL A 452 30.74 -25.42 -18.90
C VAL A 452 30.62 -26.77 -19.61
N PRO A 453 31.18 -27.88 -19.08
CA PRO A 453 30.62 -29.19 -19.37
C PRO A 453 29.24 -29.22 -18.74
N ALA A 454 28.20 -29.46 -19.54
CA ALA A 454 26.82 -29.56 -19.07
C ALA A 454 26.73 -30.57 -17.91
N SER A 455 26.60 -30.07 -16.68
CA SER A 455 26.20 -30.90 -15.54
C SER A 455 24.67 -31.02 -15.59
N PRO A 456 24.10 -32.24 -15.62
CA PRO A 456 22.66 -32.40 -15.68
C PRO A 456 22.04 -31.90 -14.36
N ARG A 457 21.05 -31.02 -14.49
CA ARG A 457 20.14 -30.65 -13.40
C ARG A 457 19.58 -31.92 -12.76
N ARG A 458 20.11 -32.34 -11.60
CA ARG A 458 19.41 -33.27 -10.72
C ARG A 458 18.32 -32.48 -10.02
N ILE A 459 17.10 -32.64 -10.49
CA ILE A 459 15.89 -32.29 -9.74
C ILE A 459 15.89 -33.20 -8.51
N LEU A 460 16.26 -32.67 -7.35
CA LEU A 460 15.98 -33.35 -6.08
C LEU A 460 14.47 -33.20 -5.83
N LEU A 461 13.69 -34.23 -6.12
CA LEU A 461 12.38 -34.37 -5.49
C LEU A 461 12.62 -34.56 -3.99
N HIS A 462 12.22 -33.58 -3.18
CA HIS A 462 12.07 -33.80 -1.75
C HIS A 462 10.95 -34.83 -1.53
N ALA A 463 11.32 -36.08 -1.28
CA ALA A 463 10.43 -37.07 -0.69
C ALA A 463 10.19 -36.65 0.77
N LEU A 464 8.96 -36.22 1.06
CA LEU A 464 8.45 -36.07 2.42
C LEU A 464 8.39 -37.45 3.08
N LEU A 465 9.45 -37.84 3.77
CA LEU A 465 9.41 -38.94 4.72
C LEU A 465 8.69 -38.43 5.97
N GLY A 466 7.41 -38.81 6.10
CA GLY A 466 6.62 -38.58 7.29
C GLY A 466 7.25 -39.28 8.50
N CYS A 467 7.72 -38.50 9.46
CA CYS A 467 8.06 -39.00 10.79
C CYS A 467 6.78 -39.53 11.46
N SER A 468 6.62 -40.84 11.46
CA SER A 468 5.64 -41.53 12.29
C SER A 468 6.23 -41.70 13.68
N ILE A 469 5.65 -41.04 14.68
CA ILE A 469 6.00 -41.23 16.10
C ILE A 469 5.39 -42.57 16.54
N PRO A 470 6.16 -43.56 17.02
CA PRO A 470 5.57 -44.73 17.64
C PRO A 470 5.15 -44.38 19.07
N VAL A 471 3.85 -44.46 19.32
CA VAL A 471 3.28 -44.46 20.68
C VAL A 471 3.74 -45.76 21.37
N ALA A 472 4.61 -45.64 22.35
CA ALA A 472 4.95 -46.74 23.25
C ALA A 472 3.84 -46.89 24.30
N VAL A 473 3.00 -47.92 24.14
CA VAL A 473 2.13 -48.42 25.20
C VAL A 473 3.00 -49.20 26.17
N GLY A 474 3.30 -48.61 27.32
CA GLY A 474 3.96 -49.26 28.45
C GLY A 474 2.93 -49.68 29.49
N SER A 475 2.59 -50.97 29.51
CA SER A 475 1.87 -51.63 30.58
C SER A 475 2.81 -52.00 31.73
N ARG A 476 2.63 -51.39 32.89
CA ARG A 476 2.54 -52.04 34.23
C ARG A 476 2.18 -51.02 35.29
#